data_AF-A0AAT9QMQ3-F1
#
_entry.id   AF-A0AAT9QMQ3-F1
#
_cell.length_a   1.000
_cell.length_b   1.000
_cell.length_c   1.000
_cell.angle_alpha   90.00
_cell.angle_beta   90.00
_cell.angle_gamma   90.00
#
_symmetry.space_group_name_H-M   'P 1'
#
loop_
_entity.id
_entity.type
_entity.pdbx_description
1 polymer ?
#
loop_
_entity_poly.entity_id
_entity_poly.type
_entity_poly.pdbx_seq_one_letter_code
_entity_poly.pdbx_strand_id
1 'polypeptide(L)'
;MIPYEVILHLPPRVAVTLLTFSGPVPVPAEIRNRCETVHELAPREELSAFVRSLGGLAGLGKHRRSTPTARAAAARLSAERDATLIHGPHALFLSHHVAGPLVLQTVDPWSIRAGMDTDIARTLRPAYRLREQLAARAELQLPPWARLLTVGAQDAAAWSAKLGRAVRSIPNGTSLAAGPRREQDNPVVCFAGSLNYAPNVDSATVLVSRIAPLVWREVPNARFVIAGRRPTPAVQALAGPQVDVLANVPSILDVFQAADVAVFPDEHGVGIRNSVLEALASGLPVVATSVAARELPAHPLLTVHDSQDALVRKVVEFLTSPTPSQKPPVSGTAEGSAGTVRTWDTVAEDYLAEVRAAMAASAPAGELSRANRHP
;
A
#
# COMPACT_ATOMS: atom_id res chain seq x y z
N MET A 1 -6.24 0.83 -8.08
CA MET A 1 -5.55 -0.28 -7.36
C MET A 1 -4.07 -0.15 -7.71
N ILE A 2 -3.14 -0.16 -6.75
CA ILE A 2 -1.69 0.10 -6.98
C ILE A 2 -1.12 -0.52 -8.28
N PRO A 3 -1.27 -1.83 -8.56
CA PRO A 3 -0.68 -2.41 -9.79
C PRO A 3 -1.28 -1.87 -11.08
N TYR A 4 -2.54 -1.43 -11.07
CA TYR A 4 -3.20 -0.83 -12.23
C TYR A 4 -2.68 0.58 -12.49
N GLU A 5 -2.40 1.35 -11.45
CA GLU A 5 -1.78 2.67 -11.60
C GLU A 5 -0.41 2.55 -12.27
N VAL A 6 0.41 1.58 -11.85
CA VAL A 6 1.70 1.32 -12.49
C VAL A 6 1.52 1.02 -13.97
N ILE A 7 0.57 0.14 -14.34
CA ILE A 7 0.31 -0.21 -15.76
C ILE A 7 -0.10 1.02 -16.58
N LEU A 8 -0.99 1.87 -16.05
CA LEU A 8 -1.49 3.06 -16.76
C LEU A 8 -0.40 4.08 -17.04
N HIS A 9 0.58 4.21 -16.14
CA HIS A 9 1.64 5.22 -16.24
C HIS A 9 2.95 4.65 -16.84
N LEU A 10 2.98 3.37 -17.24
CA LEU A 10 4.10 2.84 -18.02
C LEU A 10 4.16 3.52 -19.40
N PRO A 11 5.35 3.90 -19.91
CA PRO A 11 5.49 4.51 -21.23
C PRO A 11 4.81 3.70 -22.35
N PRO A 12 4.19 4.33 -23.37
CA PRO A 12 3.43 3.61 -24.40
C PRO A 12 4.22 2.54 -25.17
N ARG A 13 5.54 2.69 -25.26
CA ARG A 13 6.46 1.71 -25.86
C ARG A 13 6.60 0.40 -25.10
N VAL A 14 6.11 0.34 -23.85
CA VAL A 14 6.15 -0.87 -23.03
C VAL A 14 4.90 -1.70 -23.32
N ALA A 15 5.10 -2.80 -24.02
CA ALA A 15 4.11 -3.87 -24.22
C ALA A 15 3.81 -4.56 -22.89
N VAL A 16 2.51 -4.72 -22.55
CA VAL A 16 2.09 -5.31 -21.28
C VAL A 16 1.13 -6.47 -21.53
N THR A 17 1.48 -7.64 -21.02
CA THR A 17 0.57 -8.78 -20.86
C THR A 17 0.17 -8.91 -19.40
N LEU A 18 -1.12 -8.79 -19.11
CA LEU A 18 -1.64 -8.89 -17.74
C LEU A 18 -2.17 -10.31 -17.48
N LEU A 19 -1.57 -11.02 -16.53
CA LEU A 19 -2.12 -12.25 -15.96
C LEU A 19 -2.75 -11.94 -14.59
N THR A 20 -4.06 -12.15 -14.45
CA THR A 20 -4.79 -11.89 -13.20
C THR A 20 -5.82 -12.99 -12.92
N PHE A 21 -6.44 -12.93 -11.75
CA PHE A 21 -7.55 -13.82 -11.38
C PHE A 21 -8.87 -13.07 -11.48
N SER A 22 -9.89 -13.72 -12.05
CA SER A 22 -11.25 -13.19 -12.07
C SER A 22 -11.78 -13.00 -10.65
N GLY A 23 -12.53 -11.92 -10.44
CA GLY A 23 -13.09 -11.56 -9.15
C GLY A 23 -14.41 -10.81 -9.28
N PRO A 24 -15.01 -10.39 -8.15
CA PRO A 24 -16.29 -9.69 -8.16
C PRO A 24 -16.20 -8.30 -8.83
N VAL A 25 -15.01 -7.73 -8.91
CA VAL A 25 -14.73 -6.49 -9.65
C VAL A 25 -13.98 -6.87 -10.92
N PRO A 26 -14.52 -6.60 -12.12
CA PRO A 26 -13.84 -6.91 -13.37
C PRO A 26 -12.62 -6.01 -13.58
N VAL A 27 -11.69 -6.46 -14.44
CA VAL A 27 -10.58 -5.60 -14.88
C VAL A 27 -11.15 -4.37 -15.61
N PRO A 28 -10.81 -3.14 -15.19
CA PRO A 28 -11.29 -1.91 -15.81
C PRO A 28 -10.96 -1.82 -17.31
N ALA A 29 -11.82 -1.14 -18.08
CA ALA A 29 -11.66 -1.01 -19.53
C ALA A 29 -10.35 -0.31 -19.91
N GLU A 30 -9.97 0.74 -19.18
CA GLU A 30 -8.69 1.45 -19.35
C GLU A 30 -7.47 0.51 -19.23
N ILE A 31 -7.50 -0.44 -18.29
CA ILE A 31 -6.42 -1.42 -18.10
C ILE A 31 -6.41 -2.43 -19.23
N ARG A 32 -7.59 -2.89 -19.69
CA ARG A 32 -7.67 -3.77 -20.86
C ARG A 32 -7.14 -3.09 -22.10
N ASN A 33 -7.46 -1.81 -22.31
CA ASN A 33 -6.99 -1.03 -23.44
C ASN A 33 -5.48 -0.74 -23.39
N ARG A 34 -4.91 -0.63 -22.19
CA ARG A 34 -3.47 -0.41 -22.00
C ARG A 34 -2.63 -1.67 -22.21
N CYS A 35 -3.20 -2.86 -21.99
CA CYS A 35 -2.51 -4.14 -22.16
C CYS A 35 -2.68 -4.68 -23.60
N GLU A 36 -1.65 -5.33 -24.14
CA GLU A 36 -1.78 -6.08 -25.39
C GLU A 36 -2.74 -7.26 -25.24
N THR A 37 -2.63 -7.95 -24.11
CA THR A 37 -3.45 -9.10 -23.76
C THR A 37 -3.75 -9.12 -22.26
N VAL A 38 -4.97 -9.51 -21.91
CA VAL A 38 -5.40 -9.72 -20.52
C VAL A 38 -5.90 -11.15 -20.37
N HIS A 39 -5.22 -11.92 -19.52
CA HIS A 39 -5.58 -13.29 -19.17
C HIS A 39 -6.20 -13.30 -17.77
N GLU A 40 -7.50 -13.57 -17.71
CA GLU A 40 -8.23 -13.75 -16.45
C GLU A 40 -8.43 -15.23 -16.14
N LEU A 41 -7.84 -15.68 -15.04
CA LEU A 41 -7.96 -17.07 -14.58
C LEU A 41 -9.05 -17.20 -13.52
N ALA A 42 -9.90 -18.22 -13.67
CA ALA A 42 -10.86 -18.57 -12.64
C ALA A 42 -10.13 -19.10 -11.39
N PRO A 43 -10.37 -18.52 -10.19
CA PRO A 43 -9.91 -19.13 -8.94
C PRO A 43 -10.68 -20.44 -8.68
N ARG A 44 -10.12 -21.33 -7.85
CA ARG A 44 -10.86 -22.50 -7.37
C ARG A 44 -12.11 -22.10 -6.58
N GLU A 45 -13.14 -22.95 -6.66
CA GLU A 45 -14.34 -22.87 -5.83
C GLU A 45 -14.01 -22.93 -4.34
N GLU A 46 -14.80 -22.20 -3.55
CA GLU A 46 -14.53 -21.89 -2.14
C GLU A 46 -14.44 -23.14 -1.25
N LEU A 47 -15.34 -24.12 -1.48
CA LEU A 47 -15.36 -25.39 -0.76
C LEU A 47 -14.08 -26.21 -1.00
N SER A 48 -13.60 -26.27 -2.25
CA SER A 48 -12.40 -27.02 -2.62
C SER A 48 -11.10 -26.41 -2.06
N ALA A 49 -11.07 -25.09 -1.90
CA ALA A 49 -9.94 -24.38 -1.33
C ALA A 49 -9.94 -24.40 0.21
N PHE A 50 -11.12 -24.40 0.82
CA PHE A 50 -11.29 -24.59 2.26
C PHE A 50 -10.77 -25.96 2.70
N VAL A 51 -11.19 -27.05 2.04
CA VAL A 51 -10.72 -28.41 2.31
C VAL A 51 -9.18 -28.55 2.22
N ARG A 52 -8.55 -27.86 1.26
CA ARG A 52 -7.09 -27.87 1.10
C ARG A 52 -6.35 -26.92 2.05
N SER A 53 -7.01 -25.89 2.55
CA SER A 53 -6.45 -25.01 3.60
C SER A 53 -6.44 -25.68 4.98
N LEU A 54 -7.29 -26.69 5.21
CA LEU A 54 -7.28 -27.49 6.43
C LEU A 54 -6.03 -28.39 6.55
N GLY A 55 -5.37 -28.70 5.43
CA GLY A 55 -4.13 -29.50 5.38
C GLY A 55 -2.85 -28.68 5.17
N GLY A 56 -2.93 -27.35 5.20
CA GLY A 56 -1.83 -26.48 4.79
C GLY A 56 -1.75 -25.18 5.59
N LEU A 57 -0.55 -24.85 6.00
CA LEU A 57 -0.18 -23.67 6.80
C LEU A 57 -0.22 -22.33 6.02
N ALA A 58 -0.86 -22.31 4.85
CA ALA A 58 -1.01 -21.13 4.00
C ALA A 58 -2.47 -20.65 3.97
N GLY A 59 -2.66 -19.32 3.91
CA GLY A 59 -4.00 -18.72 3.92
C GLY A 59 -4.89 -19.17 2.75
N LEU A 60 -6.20 -19.23 3.00
CA LEU A 60 -7.27 -19.62 2.04
C LEU A 60 -7.09 -19.05 0.62
N GLY A 61 -6.63 -17.79 0.49
CA GLY A 61 -6.40 -17.14 -0.81
C GLY A 61 -5.29 -17.75 -1.66
N LYS A 62 -4.21 -18.30 -1.06
CA LYS A 62 -3.12 -18.96 -1.79
C LYS A 62 -3.57 -20.30 -2.37
N HIS A 63 -4.38 -21.06 -1.63
CA HIS A 63 -4.91 -22.35 -2.09
C HIS A 63 -5.98 -22.21 -3.19
N ARG A 64 -6.75 -21.10 -3.18
CA ARG A 64 -7.71 -20.78 -4.25
C ARG A 64 -7.04 -20.52 -5.60
N ARG A 65 -5.89 -19.84 -5.60
CA ARG A 65 -5.25 -19.34 -6.83
C ARG A 65 -4.12 -20.22 -7.35
N SER A 66 -3.54 -21.08 -6.51
CA SER A 66 -2.48 -22.02 -6.90
C SER A 66 -3.05 -23.23 -7.66
N THR A 67 -3.47 -23.00 -8.90
CA THR A 67 -3.97 -24.01 -9.85
C THR A 67 -2.87 -24.44 -10.82
N PRO A 68 -2.91 -25.69 -11.36
CA PRO A 68 -2.03 -26.09 -12.46
C PRO A 68 -2.12 -25.15 -13.66
N THR A 69 -3.33 -24.70 -14.00
CA THR A 69 -3.58 -23.73 -15.08
C THR A 69 -2.86 -22.40 -14.84
N ALA A 70 -2.90 -21.87 -13.61
CA ALA A 70 -2.20 -20.63 -13.29
C ALA A 70 -0.68 -20.78 -13.38
N ARG A 71 -0.14 -21.91 -12.92
CA ARG A 71 1.31 -22.20 -13.04
C ARG A 71 1.75 -22.35 -14.49
N ALA A 72 0.98 -23.08 -15.29
CA ALA A 72 1.26 -23.26 -16.72
C ALA A 72 1.16 -21.94 -17.50
N ALA A 73 0.15 -21.11 -17.19
CA ALA A 73 0.01 -19.79 -17.78
C ALA A 73 1.18 -18.88 -17.42
N ALA A 74 1.60 -18.84 -16.16
CA ALA A 74 2.77 -18.06 -15.74
C ALA A 74 4.05 -18.51 -16.47
N ALA A 75 4.30 -19.82 -16.57
CA ALA A 75 5.47 -20.37 -17.27
C ALA A 75 5.47 -20.03 -18.76
N ARG A 76 4.34 -20.27 -19.45
CA ARG A 76 4.22 -20.01 -20.87
C ARG A 76 4.36 -18.52 -21.19
N LEU A 77 3.59 -17.67 -20.51
CA LEU A 77 3.58 -16.23 -20.78
C LEU A 77 4.92 -15.58 -20.44
N SER A 78 5.55 -15.95 -19.32
CA SER A 78 6.87 -15.39 -18.97
C SER A 78 7.97 -15.76 -19.95
N ALA A 79 7.95 -16.97 -20.52
CA ALA A 79 8.91 -17.38 -21.54
C ALA A 79 8.81 -16.60 -22.87
N GLU A 80 7.64 -15.99 -23.14
CA GLU A 80 7.37 -15.20 -24.34
C GLU A 80 7.62 -13.69 -24.12
N ARG A 81 8.09 -13.26 -22.94
CA ARG A 81 8.28 -11.85 -22.57
C ARG A 81 9.72 -11.58 -22.10
N ASP A 82 10.14 -10.33 -22.19
CA ASP A 82 11.49 -9.90 -21.78
C ASP A 82 11.72 -10.01 -20.26
N ALA A 83 10.67 -9.81 -19.47
CA ALA A 83 10.70 -9.87 -18.01
C ALA A 83 9.30 -10.06 -17.42
N THR A 84 9.24 -10.49 -16.16
CA THR A 84 8.00 -10.64 -15.39
C THR A 84 8.04 -9.81 -14.12
N LEU A 85 6.97 -9.03 -13.88
CA LEU A 85 6.70 -8.37 -12.60
C LEU A 85 5.53 -9.09 -11.91
N ILE A 86 5.77 -9.70 -10.74
CA ILE A 86 4.70 -10.20 -9.87
C ILE A 86 4.43 -9.15 -8.81
N HIS A 87 3.21 -8.59 -8.82
CA HIS A 87 2.79 -7.59 -7.84
C HIS A 87 1.81 -8.18 -6.82
N GLY A 88 2.15 -8.01 -5.55
CA GLY A 88 1.33 -8.34 -4.40
C GLY A 88 1.57 -9.76 -3.87
N PRO A 89 1.35 -9.95 -2.56
CA PRO A 89 1.63 -11.22 -1.89
C PRO A 89 0.85 -12.38 -2.52
N HIS A 90 -0.38 -12.13 -2.92
CA HIS A 90 -1.30 -13.15 -3.39
C HIS A 90 -0.86 -13.89 -4.66
N ALA A 91 0.10 -13.36 -5.42
CA ALA A 91 0.60 -13.96 -6.65
C ALA A 91 2.03 -14.52 -6.52
N LEU A 92 2.71 -14.31 -5.38
CA LEU A 92 4.10 -14.74 -5.18
C LEU A 92 4.30 -16.24 -5.34
N PHE A 93 3.26 -17.06 -5.16
CA PHE A 93 3.36 -18.51 -5.40
C PHE A 93 3.68 -18.85 -6.87
N LEU A 94 3.47 -17.93 -7.81
CA LEU A 94 3.83 -18.09 -9.22
C LEU A 94 5.32 -17.88 -9.49
N SER A 95 6.08 -17.31 -8.54
CA SER A 95 7.49 -16.95 -8.73
C SER A 95 8.37 -18.12 -9.18
N HIS A 96 8.06 -19.34 -8.71
CA HIS A 96 8.78 -20.56 -9.05
C HIS A 96 8.44 -21.12 -10.44
N HIS A 97 7.45 -20.54 -11.11
CA HIS A 97 6.97 -20.99 -12.41
C HIS A 97 7.25 -19.95 -13.50
N VAL A 98 7.94 -18.86 -13.18
CA VAL A 98 8.35 -17.84 -14.14
C VAL A 98 9.68 -18.24 -14.78
N ALA A 99 9.77 -18.05 -16.10
CA ALA A 99 11.01 -18.12 -16.86
C ALA A 99 11.55 -16.71 -17.13
N GLY A 100 12.86 -16.58 -17.28
CA GLY A 100 13.51 -15.30 -17.58
C GLY A 100 13.50 -14.33 -16.39
N PRO A 101 13.85 -13.05 -16.61
CA PRO A 101 13.99 -12.03 -15.56
C PRO A 101 12.72 -11.81 -14.72
N LEU A 102 12.87 -11.61 -13.41
CA LEU A 102 11.76 -11.53 -12.45
C LEU A 102 11.98 -10.44 -11.42
N VAL A 103 10.93 -9.66 -11.23
CA VAL A 103 10.80 -8.69 -10.16
C VAL A 103 9.59 -9.08 -9.31
N LEU A 104 9.78 -9.16 -8.00
CA LEU A 104 8.73 -9.45 -7.03
C LEU A 104 8.47 -8.22 -6.18
N GLN A 105 7.30 -7.59 -6.35
CA GLN A 105 6.83 -6.54 -5.46
C GLN A 105 5.88 -7.15 -4.44
N THR A 106 6.30 -7.25 -3.18
CA THR A 106 5.48 -7.88 -2.13
C THR A 106 4.52 -6.93 -1.46
N VAL A 107 4.58 -5.63 -1.76
CA VAL A 107 3.91 -4.55 -1.02
C VAL A 107 4.48 -4.50 0.40
N ASP A 108 3.94 -5.33 1.29
CA ASP A 108 4.42 -5.56 2.64
C ASP A 108 4.90 -7.02 2.73
N PRO A 109 6.12 -7.30 3.21
CA PRO A 109 6.56 -8.66 3.46
C PRO A 109 5.58 -9.43 4.36
N TRP A 110 5.29 -10.68 4.01
CA TRP A 110 4.29 -11.49 4.70
C TRP A 110 4.62 -11.71 6.17
N SER A 111 5.89 -11.91 6.52
CA SER A 111 6.27 -12.10 7.91
C SER A 111 6.06 -10.84 8.73
N ILE A 112 6.33 -9.66 8.15
CA ILE A 112 6.12 -8.37 8.81
C ILE A 112 4.62 -8.19 9.08
N ARG A 113 3.80 -8.46 8.05
CA ARG A 113 2.35 -8.41 8.18
C ARG A 113 1.81 -9.42 9.21
N ALA A 114 2.31 -10.65 9.19
CA ALA A 114 1.91 -11.67 10.13
C ALA A 114 2.34 -11.35 11.57
N GLY A 115 3.49 -10.71 11.77
CA GLY A 115 3.93 -10.20 13.07
C GLY A 115 2.96 -9.17 13.64
N MET A 116 2.54 -8.19 12.81
CA MET A 116 1.51 -7.23 13.23
C MET A 116 0.17 -7.91 13.58
N ASP A 117 -0.26 -8.90 12.78
CA ASP A 117 -1.46 -9.68 13.11
C ASP A 117 -1.28 -10.41 14.47
N THR A 118 -0.09 -10.93 14.77
CA THR A 118 0.26 -11.54 16.07
C THR A 118 0.18 -10.53 17.22
N ASP A 119 0.65 -9.30 17.01
CA ASP A 119 0.66 -8.26 18.05
C ASP A 119 -0.76 -7.81 18.42
N ILE A 120 -1.60 -7.61 17.40
CA ILE A 120 -3.02 -7.24 17.55
C ILE A 120 -3.84 -8.40 18.14
N ALA A 121 -3.46 -9.66 17.88
CA ALA A 121 -4.23 -10.83 18.30
C ALA A 121 -4.41 -10.89 19.83
N ARG A 122 -5.67 -10.79 20.27
CA ARG A 122 -6.07 -10.96 21.68
C ARG A 122 -6.24 -12.43 22.07
N THR A 123 -6.58 -13.28 21.11
CA THR A 123 -6.79 -14.73 21.29
C THR A 123 -6.00 -15.51 20.24
N LEU A 124 -5.76 -16.80 20.50
CA LEU A 124 -5.04 -17.70 19.58
C LEU A 124 -3.62 -17.22 19.19
N ARG A 125 -2.95 -16.41 20.03
CA ARG A 125 -1.59 -15.88 19.78
C ARG A 125 -0.58 -16.95 19.34
N PRO A 126 -0.54 -18.19 19.89
CA PRO A 126 0.36 -19.23 19.39
C PRO A 126 0.13 -19.60 17.92
N ALA A 127 -1.13 -19.60 17.45
CA ALA A 127 -1.45 -19.88 16.06
C ALA A 127 -1.00 -18.75 15.13
N TYR A 128 -1.13 -17.49 15.55
CA TYR A 128 -0.60 -16.33 14.81
C TYR A 128 0.93 -16.36 14.73
N ARG A 129 1.61 -16.64 15.84
CA ARG A 129 3.08 -16.84 15.86
C ARG A 129 3.53 -17.95 14.92
N LEU A 130 2.80 -19.06 14.88
CA LEU A 130 3.11 -20.14 13.93
C LEU A 130 3.01 -19.62 12.49
N ARG A 131 1.92 -18.93 12.13
CA ARG A 131 1.74 -18.33 10.79
C ARG A 131 2.85 -17.35 10.42
N GLU A 132 3.29 -16.53 11.36
CA GLU A 132 4.42 -15.63 11.19
C GLU A 132 5.71 -16.38 10.86
N GLN A 133 6.03 -17.44 11.62
CA GLN A 133 7.20 -18.29 11.35
C GLN A 133 7.13 -18.97 9.98
N LEU A 134 5.94 -19.39 9.55
CA LEU A 134 5.74 -20.04 8.26
C LEU A 134 5.86 -19.07 7.10
N ALA A 135 5.33 -17.85 7.27
CA ALA A 135 5.55 -16.77 6.32
C ALA A 135 7.06 -16.50 6.18
N ALA A 136 7.77 -16.41 7.31
CA ALA A 136 9.23 -16.21 7.29
C ALA A 136 9.98 -17.34 6.57
N ARG A 137 9.60 -18.60 6.79
CA ARG A 137 10.21 -19.74 6.09
C ARG A 137 9.90 -19.73 4.59
N ALA A 138 8.68 -19.36 4.20
CA ALA A 138 8.29 -19.30 2.80
C ALA A 138 9.03 -18.19 2.04
N GLU A 139 9.31 -17.05 2.68
CA GLU A 139 10.07 -15.95 2.07
C GLU A 139 11.53 -16.34 1.78
N LEU A 140 12.15 -17.18 2.62
CA LEU A 140 13.48 -17.72 2.37
C LEU A 140 13.55 -18.63 1.13
N GLN A 141 12.41 -19.13 0.68
CA GLN A 141 12.32 -19.99 -0.51
C GLN A 141 12.10 -19.18 -1.79
N LEU A 142 11.99 -17.85 -1.75
CA LEU A 142 11.82 -17.06 -2.98
C LEU A 142 12.99 -17.26 -3.96
N PRO A 143 12.75 -17.23 -5.29
CA PRO A 143 13.79 -17.50 -6.27
C PRO A 143 15.03 -16.61 -6.07
N PRO A 144 16.24 -17.17 -5.97
CA PRO A 144 17.46 -16.43 -5.60
C PRO A 144 17.84 -15.36 -6.63
N TRP A 145 17.39 -15.52 -7.87
CA TRP A 145 17.65 -14.60 -8.98
C TRP A 145 16.60 -13.49 -9.12
N ALA A 146 15.46 -13.59 -8.42
CA ALA A 146 14.37 -12.60 -8.52
C ALA A 146 14.73 -11.31 -7.80
N ARG A 147 14.61 -10.14 -8.42
CA ARG A 147 14.81 -8.85 -7.73
C ARG A 147 13.62 -8.57 -6.82
N LEU A 148 13.87 -8.15 -5.58
CA LEU A 148 12.87 -8.04 -4.53
C LEU A 148 12.57 -6.57 -4.22
N LEU A 149 11.28 -6.24 -4.24
CA LEU A 149 10.76 -4.91 -3.96
C LEU A 149 9.74 -4.96 -2.82
N THR A 150 9.76 -3.91 -2.00
CA THR A 150 8.70 -3.54 -1.04
C THR A 150 8.20 -2.14 -1.38
N VAL A 151 7.18 -1.67 -0.67
CA VAL A 151 6.75 -0.26 -0.75
C VAL A 151 7.50 0.59 0.28
N GLY A 152 7.62 0.09 1.53
CA GLY A 152 8.34 0.78 2.61
C GLY A 152 9.85 0.57 2.57
N ALA A 153 10.61 1.64 2.86
CA ALA A 153 12.07 1.61 2.94
C ALA A 153 12.58 0.91 4.20
N GLN A 154 11.90 1.07 5.36
CA GLN A 154 12.29 0.36 6.57
C GLN A 154 11.97 -1.13 6.42
N ASP A 155 10.82 -1.47 5.84
CA ASP A 155 10.47 -2.84 5.49
C ASP A 155 11.48 -3.45 4.49
N ALA A 156 11.97 -2.69 3.50
CA ALA A 156 13.04 -3.15 2.61
C ALA A 156 14.32 -3.50 3.38
N ALA A 157 14.76 -2.62 4.29
CA ALA A 157 15.95 -2.83 5.10
C ALA A 157 15.82 -4.05 6.03
N ALA A 158 14.70 -4.16 6.74
CA ALA A 158 14.42 -5.29 7.61
C ALA A 158 14.35 -6.61 6.84
N TRP A 159 13.69 -6.62 5.68
CA TRP A 159 13.57 -7.81 4.86
C TRP A 159 14.90 -8.20 4.19
N SER A 160 15.70 -7.21 3.78
CA SER A 160 17.05 -7.43 3.26
C SER A 160 17.96 -8.10 4.30
N ALA A 161 17.93 -7.62 5.55
CA ALA A 161 18.71 -8.21 6.64
C ALA A 161 18.29 -9.66 6.92
N LYS A 162 16.98 -9.91 6.92
CA LYS A 162 16.42 -11.25 7.17
C LYS A 162 16.73 -12.25 6.05
N LEU A 163 16.65 -11.83 4.79
CA LEU A 163 16.89 -12.70 3.64
C LEU A 163 18.38 -12.86 3.29
N GLY A 164 19.26 -12.00 3.83
CA GLY A 164 20.68 -11.98 3.48
C GLY A 164 20.92 -11.55 2.02
N ARG A 165 20.00 -10.78 1.42
CA ARG A 165 20.07 -10.32 0.03
C ARG A 165 19.33 -9.00 -0.15
N ALA A 166 19.76 -8.20 -1.12
CA ALA A 166 19.23 -6.88 -1.35
C ALA A 166 17.72 -6.88 -1.66
N VAL A 167 17.00 -6.00 -0.97
CA VAL A 167 15.60 -5.63 -1.21
C VAL A 167 15.57 -4.11 -1.40
N ARG A 168 14.81 -3.62 -2.38
CA ARG A 168 14.64 -2.19 -2.64
C ARG A 168 13.21 -1.74 -2.34
N SER A 169 13.02 -0.48 -2.00
CA SER A 169 11.70 0.11 -1.82
C SER A 169 11.31 0.95 -3.05
N ILE A 170 10.05 0.83 -3.45
CA ILE A 170 9.39 1.79 -4.34
C ILE A 170 8.10 2.25 -3.65
N PRO A 171 8.13 3.42 -2.98
CA PRO A 171 6.95 4.00 -2.35
C PRO A 171 5.82 4.22 -3.35
N ASN A 172 4.57 4.13 -2.89
CA ASN A 172 3.41 4.39 -3.73
C ASN A 172 3.34 5.86 -4.16
N GLY A 173 2.75 6.08 -5.33
CA GLY A 173 2.42 7.40 -5.83
C GLY A 173 1.00 7.79 -5.43
N THR A 174 0.61 9.01 -5.77
CA THR A 174 -0.77 9.49 -5.69
C THR A 174 -1.21 10.09 -7.01
N SER A 175 -2.51 9.98 -7.30
CA SER A 175 -3.17 10.70 -8.40
C SER A 175 -3.87 11.97 -7.89
N LEU A 176 -3.84 12.24 -6.59
CA LEU A 176 -4.49 13.40 -6.00
C LEU A 176 -3.67 14.65 -6.29
N ALA A 177 -4.30 15.58 -6.99
CA ALA A 177 -3.82 16.94 -7.09
C ALA A 177 -4.41 17.77 -5.96
N ALA A 178 -3.59 18.63 -5.34
CA ALA A 178 -4.07 19.66 -4.43
C ALA A 178 -5.15 20.49 -5.13
N GLY A 179 -6.25 20.73 -4.41
CA GLY A 179 -7.31 21.65 -4.83
C GLY A 179 -7.64 22.62 -3.70
N PRO A 180 -8.48 23.64 -3.96
CA PRO A 180 -8.83 24.62 -2.95
C PRO A 180 -9.53 23.93 -1.77
N ARG A 181 -9.18 24.36 -0.56
CA ARG A 181 -9.90 23.97 0.65
C ARG A 181 -11.35 24.46 0.55
N ARG A 182 -12.30 23.62 0.92
CA ARG A 182 -13.71 23.99 1.05
C ARG A 182 -13.94 24.54 2.45
N GLU A 183 -14.47 25.74 2.53
CA GLU A 183 -14.90 26.30 3.81
C GLU A 183 -16.01 25.43 4.42
N GLN A 184 -15.96 25.30 5.74
CA GLN A 184 -16.95 24.59 6.54
C GLN A 184 -17.38 25.49 7.69
N ASP A 185 -18.62 25.37 8.13
CA ASP A 185 -19.15 26.17 9.25
C ASP A 185 -18.45 25.87 10.58
N ASN A 186 -17.88 24.67 10.72
CA ASN A 186 -17.20 24.20 11.92
C ASN A 186 -15.82 23.62 11.57
N PRO A 187 -14.83 23.68 12.48
CA PRO A 187 -13.55 23.03 12.28
C PRO A 187 -13.70 21.52 12.11
N VAL A 188 -13.02 20.93 11.13
CA VAL A 188 -13.16 19.51 10.77
C VAL A 188 -11.85 18.74 10.93
N VAL A 189 -11.87 17.71 11.78
CA VAL A 189 -10.83 16.69 11.88
C VAL A 189 -11.26 15.49 11.03
N CYS A 190 -10.39 14.98 10.17
CA CYS A 190 -10.70 13.79 9.36
C CYS A 190 -9.76 12.61 9.59
N PHE A 191 -10.28 11.42 9.32
CA PHE A 191 -9.54 10.17 9.21
C PHE A 191 -10.00 9.42 7.98
N ALA A 192 -9.05 8.86 7.22
CA ALA A 192 -9.33 8.11 6.00
C ALA A 192 -8.69 6.71 6.02
N GLY A 193 -9.43 5.68 5.61
CA GLY A 193 -8.88 4.33 5.46
C GLY A 193 -9.82 3.25 4.94
N SER A 194 -9.33 2.00 4.84
CA SER A 194 -10.21 0.84 4.69
C SER A 194 -10.75 0.47 6.07
N LEU A 195 -12.03 0.72 6.33
CA LEU A 195 -12.65 0.64 7.66
C LEU A 195 -13.08 -0.79 8.07
N ASN A 196 -12.62 -1.80 7.32
CA ASN A 196 -12.65 -3.21 7.67
C ASN A 196 -11.26 -3.82 7.90
N TYR A 197 -10.23 -2.99 7.91
CA TYR A 197 -8.87 -3.40 8.23
C TYR A 197 -8.58 -3.07 9.69
N ALA A 198 -8.20 -4.07 10.50
CA ALA A 198 -8.15 -3.95 11.96
C ALA A 198 -7.35 -2.73 12.47
N PRO A 199 -6.12 -2.43 12.01
CA PRO A 199 -5.40 -1.22 12.38
C PRO A 199 -6.16 0.09 12.12
N ASN A 200 -6.91 0.18 11.01
CA ASN A 200 -7.71 1.38 10.73
C ASN A 200 -8.94 1.47 11.63
N VAL A 201 -9.55 0.33 11.98
CA VAL A 201 -10.68 0.27 12.93
C VAL A 201 -10.21 0.71 14.31
N ASP A 202 -9.06 0.20 14.76
CA ASP A 202 -8.45 0.58 16.05
C ASP A 202 -8.11 2.07 16.07
N SER A 203 -7.45 2.57 15.02
CA SER A 203 -7.07 3.98 14.90
C SER A 203 -8.28 4.93 14.88
N ALA A 204 -9.34 4.60 14.12
CA ALA A 204 -10.59 5.37 14.13
C ALA A 204 -11.26 5.35 15.50
N THR A 205 -11.23 4.20 16.19
CA THR A 205 -11.77 4.05 17.54
C THR A 205 -10.99 4.89 18.55
N VAL A 206 -9.65 4.87 18.52
CA VAL A 206 -8.78 5.71 19.35
C VAL A 206 -9.06 7.19 19.10
N LEU A 207 -9.18 7.60 17.83
CA LEU A 207 -9.48 8.98 17.46
C LEU A 207 -10.79 9.46 18.10
N VAL A 208 -11.87 8.70 17.96
CA VAL A 208 -13.19 9.12 18.44
C VAL A 208 -13.35 8.95 19.96
N SER A 209 -12.85 7.85 20.54
CA SER A 209 -13.11 7.54 21.96
C SER A 209 -12.12 8.19 22.93
N ARG A 210 -10.90 8.53 22.48
CA ARG A 210 -9.82 9.04 23.36
C ARG A 210 -9.36 10.44 23.01
N ILE A 211 -9.27 10.77 21.71
CA ILE A 211 -8.74 12.07 21.26
C ILE A 211 -9.86 13.10 21.12
N ALA A 212 -10.97 12.78 20.45
CA ALA A 212 -12.07 13.72 20.22
C ALA A 212 -12.63 14.37 21.49
N PRO A 213 -12.86 13.64 22.62
CA PRO A 213 -13.35 14.25 23.85
C PRO A 213 -12.41 15.28 24.45
N LEU A 214 -11.10 15.16 24.20
CA LEU A 214 -10.10 16.12 24.66
C LEU A 214 -10.03 17.33 23.74
N VAL A 215 -10.16 17.13 22.43
CA VAL A 215 -10.25 18.23 21.46
C VAL A 215 -11.51 19.06 21.71
N TRP A 216 -12.67 18.44 21.99
CA TRP A 216 -13.91 19.17 22.28
C TRP A 216 -13.89 20.01 23.55
N ARG A 217 -12.96 19.77 24.48
CA ARG A 217 -12.78 20.66 25.65
C ARG A 217 -12.26 22.04 25.25
N GLU A 218 -11.45 22.09 24.20
CA GLU A 218 -10.81 23.31 23.71
C GLU A 218 -11.52 23.89 22.47
N VAL A 219 -12.09 23.03 21.62
CA VAL A 219 -12.82 23.39 20.39
C VAL A 219 -14.19 22.69 20.38
N PRO A 220 -15.19 23.21 21.12
CA PRO A 220 -16.45 22.49 21.38
C PRO A 220 -17.30 22.20 20.15
N ASN A 221 -17.14 22.95 19.06
CA ASN A 221 -17.89 22.76 17.81
C ASN A 221 -17.14 21.90 16.77
N ALA A 222 -15.94 21.40 17.08
CA ALA A 222 -15.17 20.57 16.14
C ALA A 222 -15.95 19.32 15.70
N ARG A 223 -15.92 19.02 14.41
CA ARG A 223 -16.49 17.81 13.82
C ARG A 223 -15.41 16.78 13.51
N PHE A 224 -15.72 15.51 13.69
CA PHE A 224 -14.85 14.40 13.32
C PHE A 224 -15.45 13.61 12.16
N VAL A 225 -14.70 13.42 11.08
CA VAL A 225 -15.15 12.70 9.88
C VAL A 225 -14.30 11.45 9.69
N ILE A 226 -14.92 10.28 9.83
CA ILE A 226 -14.31 8.97 9.59
C ILE A 226 -14.77 8.47 8.22
N ALA A 227 -13.92 8.63 7.19
CA ALA A 227 -14.26 8.30 5.82
C ALA A 227 -13.54 7.04 5.34
N GLY A 228 -14.24 6.17 4.60
CA GLY A 228 -13.57 4.99 4.07
C GLY A 228 -14.44 3.87 3.56
N ARG A 229 -13.79 2.85 3.01
CA ARG A 229 -14.48 1.69 2.42
C ARG A 229 -14.86 0.68 3.49
N ARG A 230 -16.07 0.11 3.35
CA ARG A 230 -16.56 -1.03 4.14
C ARG A 230 -16.42 -0.83 5.67
N PRO A 231 -17.03 0.19 6.27
CA PRO A 231 -17.02 0.31 7.73
C PRO A 231 -17.65 -0.91 8.38
N THR A 232 -16.98 -1.48 9.38
CA THR A 232 -17.55 -2.53 10.23
C THR A 232 -18.68 -1.94 11.09
N PRO A 233 -19.57 -2.78 11.65
CA PRO A 233 -20.57 -2.33 12.62
C PRO A 233 -19.96 -1.55 13.79
N ALA A 234 -18.76 -1.94 14.25
CA ALA A 234 -18.03 -1.23 15.30
C ALA A 234 -17.63 0.20 14.87
N VAL A 235 -17.19 0.40 13.63
CA VAL A 235 -16.87 1.74 13.12
C VAL A 235 -18.14 2.56 12.88
N GLN A 236 -19.21 1.95 12.37
CA GLN A 236 -20.50 2.64 12.19
C GLN A 236 -21.05 3.16 13.53
N ALA A 237 -20.86 2.39 14.61
CA ALA A 237 -21.27 2.78 15.95
C ALA A 237 -20.49 3.98 16.53
N LEU A 238 -19.41 4.43 15.88
CA LEU A 238 -18.70 5.66 16.27
C LEU A 238 -19.47 6.94 15.86
N ALA A 239 -20.46 6.83 14.96
CA ALA A 239 -21.24 7.98 14.51
C ALA A 239 -22.06 8.60 15.65
N GLY A 240 -22.17 9.93 15.66
CA GLY A 240 -22.87 10.68 16.69
C GLY A 240 -23.06 12.15 16.31
N PRO A 241 -23.54 13.01 17.23
CA PRO A 241 -23.87 14.41 16.91
C PRO A 241 -22.72 15.23 16.30
N GLN A 242 -21.47 14.90 16.68
CA GLN A 242 -20.24 15.58 16.23
C GLN A 242 -19.29 14.65 15.47
N VAL A 243 -19.75 13.43 15.12
CA VAL A 243 -18.94 12.41 14.45
C VAL A 243 -19.69 11.85 13.26
N ASP A 244 -19.17 12.06 12.06
CA ASP A 244 -19.70 11.52 10.82
C ASP A 244 -18.89 10.30 10.39
N VAL A 245 -19.58 9.19 10.04
CA VAL A 245 -18.95 8.00 9.46
C VAL A 245 -19.39 7.87 8.01
N LEU A 246 -18.49 8.20 7.08
CA LEU A 246 -18.77 8.25 5.65
C LEU A 246 -18.30 6.96 4.95
N ALA A 247 -19.26 6.11 4.59
CA ALA A 247 -19.00 4.84 3.92
C ALA A 247 -18.85 5.02 2.40
N ASN A 248 -17.76 4.50 1.83
CA ASN A 248 -17.53 4.42 0.37
C ASN A 248 -17.74 5.76 -0.36
N VAL A 249 -17.13 6.83 0.16
CA VAL A 249 -17.22 8.17 -0.44
C VAL A 249 -16.82 8.18 -1.93
N PRO A 250 -17.49 8.96 -2.79
CA PRO A 250 -17.14 9.04 -4.22
C PRO A 250 -15.74 9.59 -4.46
N SER A 251 -15.29 10.51 -3.61
CA SER A 251 -13.99 11.17 -3.70
C SER A 251 -13.43 11.33 -2.29
N ILE A 252 -12.26 10.75 -2.03
CA ILE A 252 -11.55 10.98 -0.76
C ILE A 252 -10.93 12.38 -0.73
N LEU A 253 -10.60 12.94 -1.89
CA LEU A 253 -10.11 14.31 -2.02
C LEU A 253 -11.10 15.31 -1.48
N ASP A 254 -12.41 15.09 -1.71
CA ASP A 254 -13.46 15.96 -1.20
C ASP A 254 -13.51 15.98 0.33
N VAL A 255 -13.23 14.83 0.96
CA VAL A 255 -13.12 14.73 2.42
C VAL A 255 -11.89 15.51 2.90
N PHE A 256 -10.76 15.36 2.24
CA PHE A 256 -9.54 16.09 2.62
C PHE A 256 -9.67 17.60 2.40
N GLN A 257 -10.33 18.03 1.32
CA GLN A 257 -10.57 19.45 1.03
C GLN A 257 -11.55 20.08 2.02
N ALA A 258 -12.46 19.31 2.60
CA ALA A 258 -13.39 19.77 3.62
C ALA A 258 -12.82 19.70 5.06
N ALA A 259 -11.57 19.24 5.24
CA ALA A 259 -10.94 19.10 6.55
C ALA A 259 -9.95 20.25 6.85
N ASP A 260 -9.75 20.54 8.14
CA ASP A 260 -8.67 21.39 8.66
C ASP A 260 -7.40 20.57 8.89
N VAL A 261 -7.55 19.34 9.38
CA VAL A 261 -6.45 18.44 9.73
C VAL A 261 -6.86 16.98 9.55
N ALA A 262 -5.94 16.15 9.04
CA ALA A 262 -6.07 14.70 9.09
C ALA A 262 -5.29 14.13 10.29
N VAL A 263 -5.89 13.20 11.03
CA VAL A 263 -5.29 12.63 12.24
C VAL A 263 -5.21 11.12 12.13
N PHE A 264 -4.01 10.56 12.32
CA PHE A 264 -3.74 9.13 12.22
C PHE A 264 -3.08 8.61 13.51
N PRO A 265 -3.87 8.34 14.57
CA PRO A 265 -3.36 7.93 15.89
C PRO A 265 -3.10 6.42 15.95
N ASP A 266 -2.33 5.90 15.00
CA ASP A 266 -2.12 4.46 14.87
C ASP A 266 -1.29 3.91 16.04
N GLU A 267 -1.79 2.87 16.70
CA GLU A 267 -1.01 2.08 17.67
C GLU A 267 -0.40 0.83 17.02
N HIS A 268 -1.01 0.36 15.93
CA HIS A 268 -0.55 -0.79 15.15
C HIS A 268 -0.61 -0.46 13.67
N GLY A 269 0.29 -1.05 12.88
CA GLY A 269 0.35 -0.84 11.44
C GLY A 269 1.65 -1.35 10.84
N VAL A 270 1.61 -1.70 9.54
CA VAL A 270 2.78 -2.05 8.73
C VAL A 270 2.62 -1.46 7.34
N GLY A 271 3.74 -1.37 6.61
CA GLY A 271 3.75 -0.80 5.27
C GLY A 271 3.52 0.71 5.28
N ILE A 272 3.27 1.24 4.09
CA ILE A 272 3.05 2.68 3.91
C ILE A 272 1.59 3.06 4.18
N ARG A 273 1.37 4.17 4.89
CA ARG A 273 0.06 4.73 5.12
C ARG A 273 -0.38 5.60 3.93
N ASN A 274 -0.96 4.99 2.90
CA ASN A 274 -1.41 5.70 1.69
C ASN A 274 -2.35 6.88 2.00
N SER A 275 -3.26 6.75 2.96
CA SER A 275 -4.15 7.86 3.34
C SER A 275 -3.39 9.10 3.84
N VAL A 276 -2.20 8.93 4.45
CA VAL A 276 -1.35 10.06 4.83
C VAL A 276 -0.74 10.69 3.59
N LEU A 277 -0.20 9.89 2.66
CA LEU A 277 0.31 10.41 1.38
C LEU A 277 -0.76 11.20 0.63
N GLU A 278 -1.98 10.66 0.58
CA GLU A 278 -3.13 11.29 -0.07
C GLU A 278 -3.55 12.61 0.63
N ALA A 279 -3.56 12.64 1.96
CA ALA A 279 -3.83 13.87 2.71
C ALA A 279 -2.74 14.93 2.48
N LEU A 280 -1.47 14.54 2.55
CA LEU A 280 -0.33 15.43 2.27
C LEU A 280 -0.39 15.98 0.84
N ALA A 281 -0.68 15.12 -0.14
CA ALA A 281 -0.86 15.51 -1.55
C ALA A 281 -1.98 16.54 -1.76
N SER A 282 -3.01 16.46 -0.92
CA SER A 282 -4.15 17.37 -0.94
C SER A 282 -3.84 18.72 -0.27
N GLY A 283 -2.63 18.90 0.30
CA GLY A 283 -2.23 20.10 1.03
C GLY A 283 -2.83 20.18 2.44
N LEU A 284 -3.34 19.06 2.98
CA LEU A 284 -3.95 18.99 4.31
C LEU A 284 -2.87 18.73 5.37
N PRO A 285 -2.80 19.55 6.44
CA PRO A 285 -1.98 19.23 7.62
C PRO A 285 -2.31 17.86 8.19
N VAL A 286 -1.27 17.11 8.55
CA VAL A 286 -1.38 15.76 9.10
C VAL A 286 -0.73 15.69 10.48
N VAL A 287 -1.47 15.14 11.43
CA VAL A 287 -1.00 14.77 12.76
C VAL A 287 -1.02 13.24 12.85
N ALA A 288 0.14 12.61 13.04
CA ALA A 288 0.28 11.16 12.97
C ALA A 288 1.13 10.63 14.12
N THR A 289 0.96 9.36 14.50
CA THR A 289 1.94 8.66 15.36
C THR A 289 3.16 8.23 14.57
N SER A 290 4.24 7.86 15.26
CA SER A 290 5.42 7.27 14.63
C SER A 290 5.09 5.98 13.85
N VAL A 291 4.10 5.22 14.32
CA VAL A 291 3.58 4.03 13.62
C VAL A 291 2.96 4.40 12.28
N ALA A 292 2.08 5.41 12.25
CA ALA A 292 1.43 5.89 11.03
C ALA A 292 2.42 6.51 10.03
N ALA A 293 3.46 7.19 10.55
CA ALA A 293 4.46 7.90 9.76
C ALA A 293 5.69 7.06 9.38
N ARG A 294 5.78 5.80 9.83
CA ARG A 294 6.99 4.98 9.77
C ARG A 294 7.67 4.94 8.39
N GLU A 295 6.90 4.71 7.34
CA GLU A 295 7.43 4.55 5.97
C GLU A 295 7.37 5.84 5.13
N LEU A 296 7.13 6.99 5.76
CA LEU A 296 6.97 8.27 5.08
C LEU A 296 8.23 9.12 5.21
N PRO A 297 8.62 9.85 4.14
CA PRO A 297 9.65 10.86 4.25
C PRO A 297 9.16 12.03 5.11
N ALA A 298 10.11 12.81 5.65
CA ALA A 298 9.78 14.07 6.31
C ALA A 298 9.02 15.01 5.37
N HIS A 299 7.98 15.68 5.89
CA HIS A 299 7.14 16.57 5.12
C HIS A 299 6.70 17.78 5.98
N PRO A 300 6.70 19.02 5.46
CA PRO A 300 6.33 20.22 6.23
C PRO A 300 4.92 20.17 6.84
N LEU A 301 3.98 19.55 6.13
CA LEU A 301 2.61 19.33 6.59
C LEU A 301 2.44 18.08 7.49
N LEU A 302 3.49 17.30 7.75
CA LEU A 302 3.41 16.10 8.60
C LEU A 302 4.06 16.38 9.96
N THR A 303 3.29 16.21 11.02
CA THR A 303 3.77 16.27 12.40
C THR A 303 3.57 14.93 13.10
N VAL A 304 4.61 14.48 13.81
CA VAL A 304 4.67 13.13 14.38
C VAL A 304 4.73 13.19 15.90
N HIS A 305 3.76 12.57 16.56
CA HIS A 305 3.62 12.55 18.01
C HIS A 305 3.07 11.21 18.51
N ASP A 306 3.70 10.61 19.52
CA ASP A 306 3.26 9.32 20.08
C ASP A 306 2.39 9.43 21.34
N SER A 307 2.44 10.57 22.05
CA SER A 307 1.60 10.78 23.22
C SER A 307 0.26 11.40 22.84
N GLN A 308 -0.80 10.93 23.51
CA GLN A 308 -2.16 11.44 23.31
C GLN A 308 -2.24 12.96 23.53
N ASP A 309 -1.58 13.48 24.56
CA ASP A 309 -1.58 14.92 24.86
C ASP A 309 -0.88 15.73 23.77
N ALA A 310 0.21 15.22 23.19
CA ALA A 310 0.90 15.91 22.10
C ALA A 310 0.05 15.89 20.81
N LEU A 311 -0.60 14.76 20.51
CA LEU A 311 -1.56 14.66 19.40
C LEU A 311 -2.69 15.69 19.56
N VAL A 312 -3.35 15.72 20.72
CA VAL A 312 -4.46 16.65 21.01
C VAL A 312 -4.01 18.10 20.88
N ARG A 313 -2.88 18.47 21.52
CA ARG A 313 -2.35 19.83 21.43
C ARG A 313 -2.13 20.26 19.99
N LYS A 314 -1.55 19.40 19.17
CA LYS A 314 -1.26 19.73 17.77
C LYS A 314 -2.53 19.81 16.92
N VAL A 315 -3.52 18.97 17.18
CA VAL A 315 -4.84 19.07 16.54
C VAL A 315 -5.50 20.41 16.90
N VAL A 316 -5.57 20.77 18.20
CA VAL A 316 -6.15 22.04 18.64
C VAL A 316 -5.42 23.24 18.04
N GLU A 317 -4.09 23.20 17.95
CA GLU A 317 -3.31 24.24 17.28
C GLU A 317 -3.75 24.43 15.82
N PHE A 318 -3.90 23.34 15.05
CA PHE A 318 -4.35 23.42 13.66
C PHE A 318 -5.83 23.85 13.51
N LEU A 319 -6.70 23.51 14.47
CA LEU A 319 -8.11 23.93 14.42
C LEU A 319 -8.32 25.40 14.81
N THR A 320 -7.41 25.98 15.61
CA THR A 320 -7.54 27.36 16.14
C THR A 320 -6.68 28.36 15.37
N SER A 321 -5.67 27.90 14.66
CA SER A 321 -4.78 28.73 13.85
C SER A 321 -4.94 28.37 12.38
N PRO A 322 -5.46 29.29 11.52
CA PRO A 322 -5.60 29.00 10.10
C PRO A 322 -4.23 28.71 9.49
N THR A 323 -3.99 27.46 9.11
CA THR A 323 -2.79 27.08 8.36
C THR A 323 -3.03 27.40 6.88
N PRO A 324 -2.17 28.20 6.23
CA PRO A 324 -2.31 28.44 4.80
C PRO A 324 -2.27 27.11 4.05
N SER A 325 -3.31 26.80 3.25
CA SER A 325 -3.24 25.67 2.32
C SER A 325 -2.09 25.93 1.34
N GLN A 326 -1.01 25.15 1.48
CA GLN A 326 0.09 25.18 0.54
C GLN A 326 -0.02 23.98 -0.38
N LYS A 327 -0.02 24.23 -1.70
CA LYS A 327 0.14 23.17 -2.69
C LYS A 327 1.53 22.55 -2.48
N PRO A 328 1.62 21.25 -2.14
CA PRO A 328 2.92 20.63 -1.97
C PRO A 328 3.66 20.60 -3.32
N PRO A 329 4.99 20.77 -3.33
CA PRO A 329 5.77 20.48 -4.52
C PRO A 329 5.66 18.99 -4.88
N VAL A 330 5.81 18.66 -6.17
CA VAL A 330 5.76 17.28 -6.72
C VAL A 330 7.18 16.83 -7.10
N SER A 331 7.59 15.62 -6.70
CA SER A 331 8.96 15.13 -6.95
C SER A 331 9.04 14.33 -8.24
N GLY A 332 10.10 14.58 -9.02
CA GLY A 332 10.48 13.81 -10.19
C GLY A 332 11.47 12.66 -9.92
N THR A 333 11.96 12.47 -8.68
CA THR A 333 13.01 11.49 -8.36
C THR A 333 12.57 10.45 -7.33
N ALA A 334 13.17 9.25 -7.42
CA ALA A 334 12.94 8.10 -6.53
C ALA A 334 13.20 8.41 -5.05
N GLU A 335 14.24 9.20 -4.78
CA GLU A 335 14.53 9.80 -3.49
C GLU A 335 13.78 11.14 -3.43
N GLY A 336 12.56 11.11 -2.89
CA GLY A 336 11.78 12.33 -2.71
C GLY A 336 12.51 13.30 -1.79
N SER A 337 12.76 14.52 -2.25
CA SER A 337 13.19 15.60 -1.36
C SER A 337 12.17 15.78 -0.24
N ALA A 338 12.63 16.17 0.95
CA ALA A 338 11.75 16.47 2.07
C ALA A 338 10.62 17.42 1.61
N GLY A 339 9.37 17.05 1.87
CA GLY A 339 8.19 17.85 1.51
C GLY A 339 7.60 17.66 0.12
N THR A 340 7.99 16.61 -0.60
CA THR A 340 7.55 16.41 -1.99
C THR A 340 6.76 15.11 -2.15
N VAL A 341 5.60 15.16 -2.81
CA VAL A 341 4.77 13.96 -3.03
C VAL A 341 5.09 13.31 -4.39
N ARG A 342 5.08 11.98 -4.45
CA ARG A 342 5.34 11.18 -5.66
C ARG A 342 4.08 10.97 -6.50
N THR A 343 4.21 11.02 -7.82
CA THR A 343 3.14 10.65 -8.76
C THR A 343 3.27 9.20 -9.20
N TRP A 344 2.24 8.66 -9.84
CA TRP A 344 2.33 7.33 -10.44
C TRP A 344 3.26 7.25 -11.65
N ASP A 345 3.52 8.37 -12.34
CA ASP A 345 4.52 8.45 -13.41
C ASP A 345 5.91 8.09 -12.90
N THR A 346 6.38 8.75 -11.83
CA THR A 346 7.71 8.49 -11.27
C THR A 346 7.81 7.10 -10.66
N VAL A 347 6.71 6.60 -10.10
CA VAL A 347 6.64 5.21 -9.61
C VAL A 347 6.76 4.21 -10.77
N ALA A 348 6.04 4.41 -11.87
CA ALA A 348 6.11 3.53 -13.03
C ALA A 348 7.51 3.51 -13.67
N GLU A 349 8.19 4.67 -13.70
CA GLU A 349 9.58 4.77 -14.15
C GLU A 349 10.54 3.94 -13.26
N ASP A 350 10.39 4.02 -11.93
CA ASP A 350 11.20 3.23 -10.99
C ASP A 350 10.94 1.72 -11.15
N TYR A 351 9.68 1.30 -11.30
CA TYR A 351 9.37 -0.11 -11.61
C TYR A 351 10.06 -0.56 -12.90
N LEU A 352 10.02 0.27 -13.94
CA LEU A 352 10.63 -0.04 -15.23
C LEU A 352 12.17 -0.10 -15.13
N ALA A 353 12.78 0.76 -14.32
CA ALA A 353 14.22 0.70 -14.04
C ALA A 353 14.61 -0.62 -13.35
N GLU A 354 13.83 -1.06 -12.36
CA GLU A 354 14.08 -2.31 -11.65
C GLU A 354 13.84 -3.56 -12.53
N VAL A 355 12.90 -3.48 -13.48
CA VAL A 355 12.69 -4.50 -14.53
C VAL A 355 13.87 -4.56 -15.49
N ARG A 356 14.35 -3.41 -16.00
CA ARG A 356 15.54 -3.36 -16.87
C ARG A 356 16.78 -3.90 -16.18
N ALA A 357 16.95 -3.61 -14.88
CA ALA A 357 18.03 -4.16 -14.08
C ALA A 357 17.93 -5.69 -13.92
N ALA A 358 16.72 -6.26 -13.82
CA ALA A 358 16.53 -7.71 -13.80
C ALA A 358 16.93 -8.35 -15.14
N MET A 359 16.59 -7.71 -16.26
CA MET A 359 16.98 -8.17 -17.60
C MET A 359 18.50 -8.16 -17.77
N ALA A 360 19.16 -7.06 -17.40
CA ALA A 360 20.61 -6.92 -17.50
C ALA A 360 21.36 -7.97 -16.66
N ALA A 361 20.87 -8.28 -15.45
CA ALA A 361 21.47 -9.29 -14.59
C ALA A 361 21.29 -10.73 -15.10
N SER A 362 20.33 -10.94 -16.01
CA SER A 362 20.02 -12.26 -16.58
C SER A 362 20.65 -12.48 -17.97
N ALA A 363 21.28 -11.44 -18.54
CA ALA A 363 21.99 -11.55 -19.81
C ALA A 363 23.24 -12.45 -19.65
N PRO A 364 23.50 -13.39 -20.58
CA PRO A 364 24.72 -14.19 -20.53
C PRO A 364 25.95 -13.26 -20.63
N ALA A 365 26.97 -13.55 -19.82
CA ALA A 365 28.17 -12.71 -19.62
C ALA A 365 29.07 -12.49 -20.87
N GLY A 366 28.58 -12.75 -22.09
CA GLY A 366 29.37 -12.77 -23.33
C GLY A 366 29.06 -11.70 -24.39
N GLU A 367 27.99 -10.90 -24.27
CA GLU A 367 27.61 -9.97 -25.37
C GLU A 367 28.12 -8.54 -25.23
N LEU A 368 28.71 -8.15 -24.10
CA LEU A 368 29.31 -6.81 -23.92
C LEU A 368 30.68 -6.62 -24.62
N SER A 369 31.19 -7.63 -25.36
CA SER A 369 32.51 -7.57 -26.02
C SER A 369 32.46 -7.39 -27.56
N ARG A 370 31.27 -7.34 -28.18
CA ARG A 370 31.15 -7.25 -29.66
C ARG A 370 30.91 -5.84 -30.23
N ALA A 371 30.75 -4.81 -29.40
CA ALA A 371 30.50 -3.45 -29.88
C ALA A 371 31.77 -2.61 -30.14
N ASN A 372 32.98 -3.11 -29.87
CA ASN A 372 34.23 -2.33 -29.97
C ASN A 372 35.33 -2.98 -30.83
N ARG A 373 34.98 -3.55 -31.98
CA ARG A 373 35.95 -3.86 -33.03
C ARG A 373 35.38 -3.57 -34.41
N HIS A 374 35.65 -2.38 -34.92
CA HIS A 374 35.84 -2.16 -36.35
C HIS A 374 37.27 -1.60 -36.55
N PRO A 375 38.07 -2.18 -37.46
CA PRO A 375 39.24 -1.48 -37.99
C PRO A 375 38.83 -0.33 -38.91
#